data_AF-A0A952N202-F1
#
_entry.id   AF-A0A952N202-F1
#
_cell.length_a   1.000
_cell.length_b   1.000
_cell.length_c   1.000
_cell.angle_alpha   90.00
_cell.angle_beta   90.00
_cell.angle_gamma   90.00
#
_symmetry.space_group_name_H-M   'P 1'
#
loop_
_entity.id
_entity.type
_entity.pdbx_description
1 polymer ?
#
loop_
_entity_poly.entity_id
_entity_poly.type
_entity_poly.pdbx_seq_one_letter_code
_entity_poly.pdbx_strand_id
1 'polypeptide(L)'
;MITLPAMRILQAEFYFKWIRPRLWLVVLALVFSCRSDKPPKGILSEPQMVQVLKQIYLAEENLNKISVPYDSMSRLMPYAKGKIYERAGVSDSLFRASMQYYMAHPKRLEYIYTALVDSLSLEEQGKPHDTPKDAQSY
;
A
#
# COMPACT_ATOMS: atom_id res chain seq x y z
N MET A 1 -19.19 -69.75 -17.76
CA MET A 1 -18.18 -68.67 -17.82
C MET A 1 -18.85 -67.36 -18.23
N ILE A 2 -19.53 -66.67 -17.31
CA ILE A 2 -20.06 -65.31 -17.53
C ILE A 2 -20.00 -64.58 -16.18
N THR A 3 -19.71 -63.28 -16.22
CA THR A 3 -19.83 -62.23 -15.15
C THR A 3 -18.54 -61.78 -14.44
N LEU A 4 -17.62 -61.16 -15.17
CA LEU A 4 -16.56 -60.28 -14.61
C LEU A 4 -16.72 -58.75 -14.87
N PRO A 5 -17.50 -58.23 -15.84
CA PRO A 5 -17.50 -56.79 -16.10
C PRO A 5 -18.45 -55.96 -15.21
N ALA A 6 -19.48 -56.56 -14.61
CA ALA A 6 -20.54 -55.80 -13.91
C ALA A 6 -20.11 -55.20 -12.55
N MET A 7 -19.12 -55.78 -11.88
CA MET A 7 -18.72 -55.36 -10.52
C MET A 7 -17.78 -54.14 -10.52
N ARG A 8 -17.07 -53.86 -11.62
CA ARG A 8 -16.16 -52.70 -11.73
C ARG A 8 -16.86 -51.39 -12.05
N ILE A 9 -18.02 -51.44 -12.71
CA ILE A 9 -18.77 -50.25 -13.12
C ILE A 9 -19.55 -49.65 -11.93
N LEU A 10 -20.06 -50.49 -11.02
CA LEU A 10 -20.78 -50.04 -9.81
C LEU A 10 -19.90 -49.32 -8.78
N GLN A 11 -18.60 -49.60 -8.73
CA GLN A 11 -17.64 -48.90 -7.84
C GLN A 11 -17.27 -47.50 -8.35
N ALA A 12 -17.23 -47.31 -9.68
CA ALA A 12 -16.83 -46.05 -10.32
C ALA A 12 -17.91 -44.95 -10.16
N GLU A 13 -19.19 -45.32 -10.30
CA GLU A 13 -20.34 -44.43 -10.11
C GLU A 13 -20.49 -43.97 -8.64
N PHE A 14 -20.11 -44.83 -7.68
CA PHE A 14 -20.15 -44.51 -6.25
C PHE A 14 -19.03 -43.56 -5.82
N TYR A 15 -17.82 -43.74 -6.35
CA TYR A 15 -16.69 -42.86 -6.09
C TYR A 15 -16.94 -41.44 -6.63
N PHE A 16 -17.51 -41.32 -7.83
CA PHE A 16 -17.75 -40.03 -8.46
C PHE A 16 -18.74 -39.14 -7.68
N LYS A 17 -19.75 -39.75 -7.06
CA LYS A 17 -20.79 -39.07 -6.27
C LYS A 17 -20.29 -38.54 -4.92
N TRP A 18 -19.25 -39.13 -4.35
CA TRP A 18 -18.59 -38.68 -3.11
C TRP A 18 -17.39 -37.75 -3.34
N ILE A 19 -16.79 -37.76 -4.53
CA ILE A 19 -15.65 -36.90 -4.89
C ILE A 19 -16.07 -35.46 -5.18
N ARG A 20 -17.21 -35.24 -5.85
CA ARG A 20 -17.73 -33.90 -6.20
C ARG A 20 -17.90 -32.96 -5.00
N PRO A 21 -18.49 -33.36 -3.85
CA PRO A 21 -18.62 -32.47 -2.69
C PRO A 21 -17.29 -32.22 -1.96
N ARG A 22 -16.37 -33.19 -1.95
CA ARG A 22 -15.03 -33.01 -1.34
C ARG A 22 -14.16 -32.05 -2.15
N LEU A 23 -14.24 -32.10 -3.48
CA LEU A 23 -13.54 -31.16 -4.35
C LEU A 23 -14.06 -29.73 -4.14
N TRP A 24 -15.38 -29.57 -3.97
CA TRP A 24 -16.01 -28.26 -3.72
C TRP A 24 -15.59 -27.66 -2.36
N LEU A 25 -15.45 -28.49 -1.33
CA LEU A 25 -14.94 -28.07 -0.01
C LEU A 25 -13.47 -27.60 -0.04
N VAL A 26 -12.62 -28.25 -0.85
CA VAL A 26 -11.21 -27.83 -1.01
C VAL A 26 -11.11 -26.50 -1.76
N VAL A 27 -11.93 -26.29 -2.79
CA VAL A 27 -12.00 -25.02 -3.53
C VAL A 27 -12.51 -23.89 -2.61
N LEU A 28 -13.53 -24.15 -1.78
CA LEU A 28 -14.03 -23.16 -0.82
C LEU A 28 -12.97 -22.79 0.23
N ALA A 29 -12.18 -23.75 0.71
CA ALA A 29 -11.13 -23.52 1.71
C ALA A 29 -9.98 -22.62 1.17
N LEU A 30 -9.68 -22.68 -0.12
CA LEU A 30 -8.65 -21.85 -0.75
C LEU A 30 -9.04 -20.36 -0.82
N VAL A 31 -10.34 -20.04 -0.88
CA VAL A 31 -10.81 -18.64 -0.97
C VAL A 31 -10.75 -17.91 0.38
N PHE A 32 -10.73 -18.63 1.52
CA PHE A 32 -10.68 -18.03 2.85
C PHE A 32 -9.26 -17.71 3.36
N SER A 33 -8.21 -18.00 2.61
CA SER A 33 -6.81 -17.73 3.04
C SER A 33 -6.38 -16.26 2.86
N CYS A 34 -7.31 -15.31 2.98
CA CYS A 34 -7.00 -13.89 2.99
C CYS A 34 -6.41 -13.51 4.35
N ARG A 35 -5.08 -13.62 4.49
CA ARG A 35 -4.36 -13.16 5.68
C ARG A 35 -4.31 -11.63 5.64
N SER A 36 -5.11 -10.97 6.48
CA SER A 36 -5.03 -9.52 6.64
C SER A 36 -3.76 -9.19 7.45
N ASP A 37 -2.68 -8.94 6.73
CA ASP A 37 -1.34 -8.70 7.27
C ASP A 37 -1.20 -7.26 7.80
N LYS A 38 -2.03 -6.89 8.77
CA LYS A 38 -1.99 -5.56 9.39
C LYS A 38 -0.67 -5.38 10.13
N PRO A 39 -0.05 -4.19 10.10
CA PRO A 39 1.13 -3.93 10.90
C PRO A 39 0.82 -4.11 12.40
N PRO A 40 1.84 -4.44 13.21
CA PRO A 40 1.65 -4.65 14.64
C PRO A 40 1.14 -3.38 15.33
N LYS A 41 0.53 -3.54 16.52
CA LYS A 41 0.08 -2.40 17.33
C LYS A 41 1.26 -1.45 17.58
N GLY A 42 1.03 -0.14 17.50
CA GLY A 42 2.07 0.87 17.67
C GLY A 42 2.86 1.19 16.39
N ILE A 43 2.37 0.77 15.22
CA ILE A 43 2.89 1.14 13.90
C ILE A 43 1.74 1.73 13.08
N LEU A 44 2.03 2.80 12.33
CA LEU A 44 1.10 3.41 11.38
C LEU A 44 0.71 2.41 10.31
N SER A 45 -0.56 2.40 9.93
CA SER A 45 -0.99 1.65 8.74
C SER A 45 -0.33 2.19 7.47
N GLU A 46 -0.18 1.37 6.43
CA GLU A 46 0.40 1.80 5.15
C GLU A 46 -0.32 3.04 4.58
N PRO A 47 -1.66 3.13 4.56
CA PRO A 47 -2.35 4.34 4.08
C PRO A 47 -2.07 5.58 4.93
N GLN A 48 -1.99 5.44 6.27
CA GLN A 48 -1.62 6.55 7.14
C GLN A 48 -0.18 7.00 6.91
N MET A 49 0.74 6.05 6.69
CA MET A 49 2.13 6.35 6.37
C MET A 49 2.24 7.13 5.06
N VAL A 50 1.53 6.70 4.01
CA VAL A 50 1.43 7.40 2.72
C VAL A 50 0.92 8.83 2.92
N GLN A 51 -0.17 9.00 3.68
CA GLN A 51 -0.75 10.32 3.93
C GLN A 51 0.22 11.26 4.65
N VAL A 52 0.92 10.79 5.70
CA VAL A 52 1.87 11.61 6.45
C VAL A 52 3.09 11.95 5.59
N LEU A 53 3.65 10.97 4.86
CA LEU A 53 4.77 11.21 3.94
C LEU A 53 4.41 12.24 2.89
N LYS A 54 3.24 12.10 2.24
CA LYS A 54 2.76 13.06 1.24
C LYS A 54 2.77 14.49 1.77
N GLN A 55 2.20 14.71 2.96
CA GLN A 55 2.18 16.04 3.57
C GLN A 55 3.59 16.59 3.85
N ILE A 56 4.53 15.73 4.23
CA ILE A 56 5.94 16.13 4.44
C ILE A 56 6.58 16.55 3.12
N TYR A 57 6.44 15.75 2.05
CA TYR A 57 6.99 16.07 0.73
C TYR A 57 6.40 17.37 0.16
N LEU A 58 5.07 17.55 0.26
CA LEU A 58 4.42 18.79 -0.17
C LEU A 58 4.89 20.00 0.65
N ALA A 59 5.12 19.85 1.96
CA ALA A 59 5.66 20.93 2.78
C ALA A 59 7.10 21.30 2.38
N GLU A 60 7.94 20.31 2.10
CA GLU A 60 9.30 20.51 1.59
C GLU A 60 9.30 21.17 0.21
N GLU A 61 8.47 20.69 -0.72
CA GLU A 61 8.31 21.30 -2.05
C GLU A 61 7.84 22.74 -1.95
N ASN A 62 6.87 23.05 -1.07
CA ASN A 62 6.41 24.42 -0.86
C ASN A 62 7.50 25.35 -0.32
N LEU A 63 8.35 24.85 0.60
CA LEU A 63 9.49 25.63 1.10
C LEU A 63 10.57 25.82 0.02
N ASN A 64 10.78 24.82 -0.83
CA ASN A 64 11.67 24.94 -1.98
C ASN A 64 11.14 25.94 -3.02
N LYS A 65 9.82 26.01 -3.26
CA LYS A 65 9.19 26.96 -4.19
C LYS A 65 9.40 28.43 -3.81
N ILE A 66 9.50 28.72 -2.52
CA ILE A 66 9.79 30.08 -2.03
C ILE A 66 11.30 30.33 -1.84
N SER A 67 12.15 29.48 -2.43
CA SER A 67 13.62 29.60 -2.42
C SER A 67 14.23 29.74 -1.04
N VAL A 68 13.71 29.02 -0.04
CA VAL A 68 14.27 29.02 1.32
C VAL A 68 15.69 28.43 1.27
N PRO A 69 16.72 29.13 1.81
CA PRO A 69 18.07 28.60 1.89
C PRO A 69 18.12 27.31 2.71
N TYR A 70 19.02 26.40 2.36
CA TYR A 70 19.17 25.10 3.04
C TYR A 70 19.36 25.24 4.57
N ASP A 71 20.17 26.19 5.02
CA ASP A 71 20.39 26.44 6.45
C ASP A 71 19.10 26.86 7.17
N SER A 72 18.21 27.58 6.48
CA SER A 72 16.89 27.95 7.00
C SER A 72 15.92 26.77 6.98
N MET A 73 16.01 25.90 5.98
CA MET A 73 15.22 24.67 5.86
C MET A 73 15.43 23.77 7.09
N SER A 74 16.68 23.66 7.58
CA SER A 74 17.03 22.88 8.78
C SER A 74 16.24 23.29 10.03
N ARG A 75 15.85 24.57 10.11
CA ARG A 75 15.06 25.11 11.22
C ARG A 75 13.56 25.04 10.94
N LEU A 76 13.12 25.32 9.72
CA LEU A 76 11.70 25.37 9.35
C LEU A 76 11.05 23.97 9.26
N MET A 77 11.79 22.99 8.74
CA MET A 77 11.27 21.65 8.47
C MET A 77 10.79 20.92 9.74
N PRO A 78 11.50 20.96 10.89
CA PRO A 78 10.98 20.42 12.15
C PRO A 78 9.64 21.04 12.57
N TYR A 79 9.45 22.35 12.43
CA TYR A 79 8.18 23.00 12.75
C TYR A 79 7.05 22.56 11.80
N ALA A 80 7.35 22.45 10.50
CA ALA A 80 6.39 21.95 9.51
C ALA A 80 5.96 20.51 9.82
N LYS A 81 6.92 19.62 10.07
CA LYS A 81 6.66 18.22 10.47
C LYS A 81 5.83 18.14 11.75
N GLY A 82 6.15 18.95 12.76
CA GLY A 82 5.36 19.02 13.99
C GLY A 82 3.88 19.33 13.75
N LYS A 83 3.57 20.32 12.90
CA LYS A 83 2.18 20.65 12.52
C LYS A 83 1.51 19.54 11.70
N ILE A 84 2.26 18.85 10.83
CA ILE A 84 1.73 17.73 10.05
C ILE A 84 1.35 16.57 10.97
N TYR A 85 2.24 16.22 11.90
CA TYR A 85 2.03 15.17 12.90
C TYR A 85 0.81 15.46 13.77
N GLU A 86 0.68 16.70 14.26
CA GLU A 86 -0.47 17.14 15.04
C GLU A 86 -1.79 16.97 14.25
N ARG A 87 -1.85 17.47 13.02
CA ARG A 87 -3.04 17.35 12.15
C ARG A 87 -3.38 15.91 11.81
N ALA A 88 -2.37 15.05 11.69
CA ALA A 88 -2.54 13.63 11.39
C ALA A 88 -2.87 12.79 12.63
N GLY A 89 -2.79 13.34 13.85
CA GLY A 89 -2.94 12.58 15.09
C GLY A 89 -1.82 11.57 15.32
N VAL A 90 -0.62 11.86 14.81
CA VAL A 90 0.56 10.99 14.85
C VAL A 90 1.63 11.64 15.71
N SER A 91 2.34 10.87 16.54
CA SER A 91 3.53 11.39 17.23
C SER A 91 4.80 11.17 16.40
N ASP A 92 5.82 12.01 16.59
CA ASP A 92 7.13 11.81 15.92
C ASP A 92 7.73 10.42 16.23
N SER A 93 7.62 9.98 17.48
CA SER A 93 8.07 8.65 17.91
C SER A 93 7.34 7.52 17.18
N LEU A 94 6.03 7.64 16.99
CA LEU A 94 5.21 6.67 16.27
C LEU A 94 5.59 6.63 14.79
N PHE A 95 5.77 7.79 14.16
CA PHE A 95 6.22 7.87 12.77
C PHE A 95 7.60 7.24 12.59
N ARG A 96 8.57 7.57 13.46
CA ARG A 96 9.93 7.01 13.41
C ARG A 96 9.94 5.50 13.61
N ALA A 97 9.19 4.98 14.58
CA ALA A 97 9.05 3.55 14.80
C ALA A 97 8.43 2.85 13.58
N SER A 98 7.42 3.49 12.97
CA SER A 98 6.76 2.99 11.75
C SER A 98 7.71 2.95 10.57
N MET A 99 8.48 4.02 10.34
CA MET A 99 9.49 4.05 9.29
C MET A 99 10.53 2.94 9.49
N GLN A 100 11.05 2.78 10.71
CA GLN A 100 12.00 1.70 11.02
C GLN A 100 11.41 0.32 10.74
N TYR A 101 10.15 0.09 11.09
CA TYR A 101 9.45 -1.15 10.77
C TYR A 101 9.37 -1.37 9.25
N TYR A 102 8.94 -0.37 8.48
CA TYR A 102 8.81 -0.52 7.03
C TYR A 102 10.16 -0.67 6.33
N MET A 103 11.23 -0.03 6.82
CA MET A 103 12.60 -0.28 6.33
C MET A 103 13.05 -1.73 6.50
N ALA A 104 12.59 -2.42 7.54
CA ALA A 104 12.83 -3.85 7.73
C ALA A 104 11.89 -4.75 6.88
N HIS A 105 10.89 -4.18 6.20
CA HIS A 105 9.91 -4.89 5.37
C HIS A 105 9.85 -4.31 3.95
N PRO A 106 10.84 -4.59 3.08
CA PRO A 106 11.01 -3.90 1.80
C PRO A 106 9.77 -3.90 0.89
N LYS A 107 9.04 -5.02 0.80
CA LYS A 107 7.82 -5.11 -0.03
C LYS A 107 6.72 -4.14 0.42
N ARG A 108 6.58 -3.92 1.73
CA ARG A 108 5.59 -2.97 2.27
C ARG A 108 6.05 -1.54 2.08
N LEU A 109 7.35 -1.29 2.24
CA LEU A 109 7.93 0.02 1.98
C LEU A 109 7.81 0.42 0.50
N GLU A 110 8.07 -0.52 -0.41
CA GLU A 110 7.85 -0.35 -1.85
C GLU A 110 6.40 0.05 -2.13
N TYR A 111 5.43 -0.70 -1.59
CA TYR A 111 4.01 -0.36 -1.71
C TYR A 111 3.70 1.08 -1.22
N ILE A 112 4.24 1.48 -0.07
CA ILE A 112 4.05 2.84 0.46
C ILE A 112 4.62 3.89 -0.50
N TYR A 113 5.82 3.70 -1.04
CA TYR A 113 6.42 4.66 -1.96
C TYR A 113 5.74 4.69 -3.33
N THR A 114 5.31 3.54 -3.87
CA THR A 114 4.51 3.49 -5.10
C THR A 114 3.20 4.25 -4.92
N ALA A 115 2.46 3.96 -3.85
CA ALA A 115 1.21 4.66 -3.55
C ALA A 115 1.42 6.17 -3.30
N LEU A 116 2.55 6.56 -2.71
CA LEU A 116 2.93 7.96 -2.53
C LEU A 116 3.12 8.65 -3.89
N VAL A 117 3.93 8.07 -4.79
CA VAL A 117 4.17 8.62 -6.13
C VAL A 117 2.86 8.73 -6.91
N ASP A 118 2.04 7.68 -6.93
CA ASP A 118 0.74 7.68 -7.60
C ASP A 118 -0.15 8.81 -7.07
N SER A 119 -0.18 8.99 -5.75
CA SER A 119 -0.99 10.04 -5.12
C SER A 119 -0.53 11.45 -5.48
N LEU A 120 0.78 11.68 -5.61
CA LEU A 120 1.35 12.96 -6.02
C LEU A 120 1.08 13.24 -7.50
N SER A 121 1.26 12.24 -8.37
CA SER A 121 0.99 12.38 -9.81
C SER A 121 -0.48 12.69 -10.10
N LEU A 122 -1.41 12.09 -9.36
CA LEU A 122 -2.84 12.42 -9.47
C LEU A 122 -3.14 13.86 -9.04
N GLU A 123 -2.50 14.35 -7.98
CA GLU A 123 -2.64 15.74 -7.52
C GLU A 123 -2.02 16.75 -8.49
N GLU A 124 -0.97 16.37 -9.21
CA GLU A 124 -0.36 17.20 -10.26
C GLU A 124 -1.25 17.27 -11.51
N GLN A 125 -1.75 16.14 -11.98
CA GLN A 125 -2.64 16.09 -13.17
C GLN A 125 -3.98 16.80 -12.93
N GLY A 126 -4.45 16.85 -11.67
CA GLY A 126 -5.64 17.58 -11.28
C GLY A 126 -5.48 19.10 -11.22
N LYS A 127 -4.24 19.62 -11.31
CA LYS A 127 -3.99 21.07 -11.40
C LYS A 127 -4.12 21.52 -12.86
N PRO A 128 -4.69 22.70 -13.13
CA PRO A 128 -4.65 23.29 -14.46
C PRO A 128 -3.20 23.38 -14.94
N HIS A 129 -2.94 22.91 -16.16
CA HIS A 129 -1.62 23.02 -16.78
C HIS A 129 -1.33 24.48 -17.15
N ASP A 130 -0.70 25.23 -16.25
CA ASP A 130 -0.17 26.56 -16.56
C ASP A 130 1.14 26.40 -17.35
N THR A 131 1.03 26.16 -18.66
CA THR A 131 2.18 26.22 -19.58
C THR A 131 2.63 27.69 -19.68
N PRO A 132 3.88 28.03 -19.32
CA PRO A 132 4.44 29.33 -19.69
C PRO A 132 4.54 29.41 -21.21
N LYS A 133 3.83 30.38 -21.82
CA LYS A 133 3.76 30.57 -23.28
C LYS A 133 5.05 31.12 -23.91
N ASP A 134 6.11 31.27 -23.14
CA ASP A 134 7.36 31.95 -23.48
C ASP A 134 8.53 31.01 -23.78
N ALA A 135 8.39 29.68 -23.58
CA ALA A 135 9.47 28.72 -23.81
C ALA A 135 9.52 28.13 -25.25
N GLN A 136 9.03 28.86 -26.25
CA GLN A 136 9.08 28.44 -27.68
C GLN A 136 9.74 29.47 -28.61
N SER A 137 10.54 30.36 -28.05
CA SER A 137 11.41 31.23 -28.83
C SER A 137 12.76 31.38 -28.14
N TYR A 138 13.61 30.35 -28.23
CA TYR A 138 15.07 30.48 -28.33
C TYR A 138 15.66 29.20 -28.94
#